data_AF-A0A2A7U4A0-F1
#
_entry.id   AF-A0A2A7U4A0-F1
#
_cell.length_a   1.000
_cell.length_b   1.000
_cell.length_c   1.000
_cell.angle_alpha   90.00
_cell.angle_beta   90.00
_cell.angle_gamma   90.00
#
_symmetry.space_group_name_H-M   'P 1'
#
loop_
_entity.id
_entity.type
_entity.pdbx_description
1 polymer ?
#
loop_
_entity_poly.entity_id
_entity_poly.type
_entity_poly.pdbx_seq_one_letter_code
_entity_poly.pdbx_strand_id
1 'polypeptide(L)'
;MFRLLCAPLLSLLSTTANCTPTIPPLPQKDMAEQTAAFNQRMGLAAPYAAASQQFLRSAASLSSAIFLRQAADSHPYFVNWMSGTRKVAGDNPWTTYHSTLFDSRNDYLITGNLGAAEYVGFQVYGMRDGRNIALAQQNRSSNTMQIDCRGNFTLRLSPKPLTGEGDSITTTPEDYMLIVREYYQNGQQKLHNPARYRIQRLSGEAQPPIPDARQRVALADAFYRSLVLSSLDIAEKMAQVRNSNQEVEVDRRLSDALYPTTDNRYNGVYVTLPDDDSVIRISGTLPHDATYISVVFYTPYYITPDYRNARTYLTGKEIVQQADGHYQINLTRQPRDLPNNLTSAGYDQGIVAIRYLGSQSYPEFEVQRLSHADAQKP
;
A
#
# COMPACT_ATOMS: atom_id res chain seq x y z
N MET A 1 -26.75 74.35 -42.98
CA MET A 1 -27.58 73.18 -43.34
C MET A 1 -26.70 71.95 -43.13
N PHE A 2 -26.88 70.99 -42.24
CA PHE A 2 -28.03 70.45 -41.49
C PHE A 2 -27.52 69.85 -40.16
N ARG A 3 -28.36 69.85 -39.11
CA ARG A 3 -28.16 69.15 -37.83
C ARG A 3 -28.39 67.64 -37.97
N LEU A 4 -27.63 66.80 -37.25
CA LEU A 4 -28.05 65.50 -36.68
C LEU A 4 -27.12 65.22 -35.46
N LEU A 5 -27.58 65.46 -34.23
CA LEU A 5 -28.28 64.54 -33.29
C LEU A 5 -27.37 63.49 -32.62
N CYS A 6 -27.25 63.63 -31.30
CA CYS A 6 -26.62 62.72 -30.33
C CYS A 6 -27.24 61.32 -30.31
N ALA A 7 -26.41 60.30 -30.10
CA ALA A 7 -26.66 59.20 -29.17
C ALA A 7 -25.32 58.55 -28.73
N PRO A 8 -25.10 58.26 -27.44
CA PRO A 8 -23.91 57.53 -27.01
C PRO A 8 -24.11 56.03 -27.19
N LEU A 9 -23.10 55.33 -27.72
CA LEU A 9 -23.03 53.87 -27.67
C LEU A 9 -22.94 53.45 -26.19
N LEU A 10 -24.00 52.86 -25.65
CA LEU A 10 -23.93 52.11 -24.41
C LEU A 10 -23.00 50.90 -24.62
N SER A 11 -21.96 50.84 -23.81
CA SER A 11 -21.09 49.68 -23.63
C SER A 11 -21.91 48.51 -23.05
N LEU A 12 -22.25 47.53 -23.88
CA LEU A 12 -22.58 46.18 -23.41
C LEU A 12 -21.27 45.44 -23.13
N LEU A 13 -20.68 45.73 -21.97
CA LEU A 13 -19.70 44.82 -21.36
C LEU A 13 -20.46 43.55 -20.97
N SER A 14 -20.42 42.57 -21.86
CA SER A 14 -20.77 41.19 -21.55
C SER A 14 -19.86 40.73 -20.41
N THR A 15 -20.38 40.74 -19.18
CA THR A 15 -19.78 40.02 -18.07
C THR A 15 -20.05 38.54 -18.29
N THR A 16 -19.31 37.92 -19.21
CA THR A 16 -19.04 36.49 -19.08
C THR A 16 -18.21 36.37 -17.81
N ALA A 17 -18.89 36.07 -16.69
CA ALA A 17 -18.22 35.55 -15.52
C ALA A 17 -17.44 34.33 -16.00
N ASN A 18 -16.13 34.49 -16.15
CA ASN A 18 -15.21 33.37 -16.29
C ASN A 18 -15.25 32.62 -14.97
N CYS A 19 -16.28 31.78 -14.80
CA CYS A 19 -16.32 30.71 -13.82
C CYS A 19 -15.23 29.73 -14.21
N THR A 20 -13.99 30.11 -13.95
CA THR A 20 -12.88 29.17 -13.96
C THR A 20 -13.25 28.13 -12.91
N PRO A 21 -13.50 26.87 -13.27
CA PRO A 21 -13.84 25.86 -12.29
C PRO A 21 -12.67 25.76 -11.30
N THR A 22 -12.88 26.24 -10.08
CA THR A 22 -11.93 26.06 -8.99
C THR A 22 -11.98 24.59 -8.61
N ILE A 23 -10.89 23.88 -8.86
CA ILE A 23 -10.71 22.52 -8.37
C ILE A 23 -10.44 22.62 -6.87
N PRO A 24 -11.34 22.12 -6.00
CA PRO A 24 -11.10 22.17 -4.56
C PRO A 24 -9.84 21.37 -4.21
N PRO A 25 -9.04 21.83 -3.22
CA PRO A 25 -7.90 21.05 -2.75
C PRO A 25 -8.39 19.75 -2.10
N LEU A 26 -7.51 18.74 -2.04
CA LEU A 26 -7.76 17.55 -1.21
C LEU A 26 -8.10 17.97 0.24
N PRO A 27 -8.94 17.20 0.97
CA PRO A 27 -9.48 17.56 2.27
C PRO A 27 -8.46 17.32 3.40
N GLN A 28 -7.25 17.88 3.23
CA GLN A 28 -6.12 17.69 4.13
C GLN A 28 -6.40 18.25 5.52
N LYS A 29 -7.15 19.35 5.61
CA LYS A 29 -7.56 19.94 6.89
C LYS A 29 -8.45 18.96 7.67
N ASP A 30 -9.53 18.47 7.06
CA ASP A 30 -10.44 17.51 7.68
C ASP A 30 -9.69 16.26 8.14
N MET A 31 -8.83 15.70 7.30
CA MET A 31 -8.06 14.48 7.65
C MET A 31 -7.01 14.73 8.74
N ALA A 32 -6.45 15.94 8.82
CA ALA A 32 -5.59 16.32 9.93
C ALA A 32 -6.37 16.41 11.24
N GLU A 33 -7.60 16.95 11.23
CA GLU A 33 -8.48 17.00 12.40
C GLU A 33 -8.88 15.59 12.86
N GLN A 34 -9.25 14.70 11.92
CA GLN A 34 -9.54 13.29 12.25
C GLN A 34 -8.33 12.57 12.85
N THR A 35 -7.14 12.80 12.29
CA THR A 35 -5.90 12.23 12.82
C THR A 35 -5.54 12.80 14.18
N ALA A 36 -5.78 14.09 14.43
CA ALA A 36 -5.58 14.70 15.74
C ALA A 36 -6.52 14.10 16.80
N ALA A 37 -7.80 13.93 16.45
CA ALA A 37 -8.77 13.28 17.33
C ALA A 37 -8.38 11.83 17.63
N PHE A 38 -7.94 11.07 16.62
CA PHE A 38 -7.39 9.73 16.80
C PHE A 38 -6.17 9.75 17.74
N ASN A 39 -5.22 10.66 17.54
CA ASN A 39 -4.03 10.77 18.39
C ASN A 39 -4.40 11.03 19.86
N GLN A 40 -5.40 11.87 20.10
CA GLN A 40 -5.90 12.12 21.46
C GLN A 40 -6.48 10.85 22.08
N ARG A 41 -7.35 10.11 21.36
CA ARG A 41 -7.94 8.85 21.85
C ARG A 41 -6.88 7.78 22.13
N MET A 42 -5.85 7.72 21.30
CA MET A 42 -4.79 6.71 21.35
C MET A 42 -3.59 7.10 22.24
N GLY A 43 -3.57 8.32 22.79
CA GLY A 43 -2.44 8.82 23.59
C GLY A 43 -1.15 9.04 22.78
N LEU A 44 -1.26 9.40 21.51
CA LEU A 44 -0.12 9.50 20.57
C LEU A 44 0.48 10.92 20.54
N ALA A 45 1.34 11.21 21.52
CA ALA A 45 2.10 12.46 21.58
C ALA A 45 3.43 12.37 20.80
N ALA A 46 4.52 12.97 21.28
CA ALA A 46 5.84 12.73 20.69
C ALA A 46 6.23 11.24 20.88
N PRO A 47 6.83 10.57 19.89
CA PRO A 47 7.32 11.08 18.59
C PRO A 47 6.34 10.93 17.41
N TYR A 48 5.05 10.66 17.65
CA TYR A 48 4.05 10.38 16.60
C TYR A 48 3.69 11.58 15.73
N ALA A 49 3.92 12.81 16.18
CA ALA A 49 3.62 14.02 15.43
C ALA A 49 4.31 14.07 14.05
N ALA A 50 5.55 13.58 13.93
CA ALA A 50 6.25 13.53 12.64
C ALA A 50 5.67 12.42 11.74
N ALA A 51 5.38 11.25 12.32
CA ALA A 51 4.82 10.11 11.59
C ALA A 51 3.42 10.42 11.03
N SER A 52 2.54 11.06 11.80
CA SER A 52 1.21 11.43 11.34
C SER A 52 1.25 12.45 10.19
N GLN A 53 2.16 13.43 10.25
CA GLN A 53 2.38 14.36 9.15
C GLN A 53 2.91 13.67 7.90
N GLN A 54 3.87 12.75 8.04
CA GLN A 54 4.39 11.98 6.92
C GLN A 54 3.29 11.13 6.29
N PHE A 55 2.47 10.47 7.10
CA PHE A 55 1.33 9.67 6.65
C PHE A 55 0.34 10.51 5.83
N LEU A 56 -0.15 11.63 6.37
CA LEU A 56 -1.12 12.50 5.68
C LEU A 56 -0.57 13.04 4.35
N ARG A 57 0.69 13.50 4.34
CA ARG A 57 1.34 14.00 3.11
C ARG A 57 1.54 12.88 2.09
N SER A 58 1.88 11.68 2.55
CA SER A 58 2.07 10.50 1.70
C SER A 58 0.76 10.07 1.05
N ALA A 59 -0.32 9.99 1.83
CA ALA A 59 -1.65 9.67 1.33
C ALA A 59 -2.12 10.72 0.30
N ALA A 60 -2.00 12.02 0.62
CA ALA A 60 -2.38 13.09 -0.31
C ALA A 60 -1.56 13.04 -1.62
N SER A 61 -0.24 12.85 -1.51
CA SER A 61 0.66 12.69 -2.65
C SER A 61 0.26 11.51 -3.54
N LEU A 62 -0.13 10.38 -2.94
CA LEU A 62 -0.59 9.21 -3.67
C LEU A 62 -1.90 9.48 -4.39
N SER A 63 -2.89 10.06 -3.71
CA SER A 63 -4.18 10.42 -4.30
C SER A 63 -4.02 11.33 -5.52
N SER A 64 -3.17 12.35 -5.43
CA SER A 64 -2.87 13.23 -6.56
C SER A 64 -2.10 12.52 -7.68
N ALA A 65 -1.21 11.58 -7.36
CA ALA A 65 -0.47 10.83 -8.38
C ALA A 65 -1.40 9.95 -9.22
N ILE A 66 -2.32 9.23 -8.57
CA ILE A 66 -3.23 8.29 -9.25
C ILE A 66 -4.36 9.05 -9.95
N PHE A 67 -5.15 9.81 -9.20
CA PHE A 67 -6.43 10.29 -9.72
C PHE A 67 -6.37 11.67 -10.37
N LEU A 68 -5.38 12.52 -10.06
CA LEU A 68 -5.26 13.83 -10.72
C LEU A 68 -4.28 13.81 -11.89
N ARG A 69 -3.24 12.97 -11.84
CA ARG A 69 -2.19 12.89 -12.87
C ARG A 69 -2.37 11.68 -13.79
N GLN A 70 -2.24 10.46 -13.26
CA GLN A 70 -2.32 9.25 -14.08
C GLN A 70 -3.69 9.08 -14.75
N ALA A 71 -4.78 9.32 -14.04
CA ALA A 71 -6.13 9.20 -14.59
C ALA A 71 -6.43 10.19 -15.74
N ALA A 72 -5.64 11.26 -15.86
CA ALA A 72 -5.77 12.30 -16.88
C ALA A 72 -4.93 12.02 -18.13
N ASP A 73 -4.05 11.02 -18.10
CA ASP A 73 -3.15 10.69 -19.20
C ASP A 73 -3.73 9.55 -20.06
N SER A 74 -3.73 9.72 -21.38
CA SER A 74 -4.19 8.69 -22.32
C SER A 74 -3.21 7.54 -22.49
N HIS A 75 -1.93 7.74 -22.14
CA HIS A 75 -0.89 6.74 -22.21
C HIS A 75 -0.74 6.04 -20.86
N PRO A 76 -0.94 4.71 -20.78
CA PRO A 76 -0.80 4.01 -19.51
C PRO A 76 0.67 3.98 -19.09
N TYR A 77 0.92 4.25 -17.81
CA TYR A 77 2.24 4.18 -17.19
C TYR A 77 2.09 3.78 -15.72
N PHE A 78 3.18 3.34 -15.09
CA PHE A 78 3.16 2.94 -13.69
C PHE A 78 3.47 4.11 -12.75
N VAL A 79 2.64 4.31 -11.73
CA VAL A 79 2.86 5.21 -10.60
C VAL A 79 3.41 4.41 -9.43
N ASN A 80 4.56 4.83 -8.89
CA ASN A 80 5.13 4.16 -7.72
C ASN A 80 4.52 4.61 -6.41
N TRP A 81 3.69 3.78 -5.77
CA TRP A 81 2.96 4.06 -4.55
C TRP A 81 3.85 4.44 -3.38
N MET A 82 5.00 3.80 -3.24
CA MET A 82 5.84 3.92 -2.05
C MET A 82 7.29 4.15 -2.47
N SER A 83 7.87 5.21 -1.96
CA SER A 83 9.24 5.64 -2.29
C SER A 83 9.98 6.02 -1.01
N GLY A 84 11.24 6.43 -1.13
CA GLY A 84 11.97 7.00 0.01
C GLY A 84 11.26 8.21 0.63
N THR A 85 10.35 8.88 -0.09
CA THR A 85 9.62 10.07 0.36
C THR A 85 8.13 9.84 0.59
N ARG A 86 7.62 8.62 0.38
CA ARG A 86 6.19 8.31 0.52
C ARG A 86 5.97 6.95 1.18
N LYS A 87 5.27 6.94 2.32
CA LYS A 87 4.90 5.75 3.08
C LYS A 87 3.41 5.80 3.41
N VAL A 88 2.67 4.75 3.08
CA VAL A 88 1.21 4.68 3.25
C VAL A 88 0.75 3.22 3.08
N ALA A 89 -0.46 2.89 3.53
CA ALA A 89 -1.14 1.62 3.25
C ALA A 89 -0.35 0.36 3.64
N GLY A 90 0.41 0.41 4.75
CA GLY A 90 1.19 -0.72 5.24
C GLY A 90 2.39 -1.01 4.35
N ASP A 91 3.24 -0.01 4.13
CA ASP A 91 4.43 -0.14 3.28
C ASP A 91 5.37 -1.24 3.76
N ASN A 92 5.84 -2.10 2.86
CA ASN A 92 6.78 -3.15 3.23
C ASN A 92 8.22 -2.74 2.84
N PRO A 93 9.21 -2.79 3.76
CA PRO A 93 10.58 -2.43 3.45
C PRO A 93 11.11 -3.14 2.20
N TRP A 94 11.82 -2.36 1.38
CA TRP A 94 12.36 -2.76 0.09
C TRP A 94 11.36 -3.29 -0.96
N THR A 95 10.08 -3.42 -0.64
CA THR A 95 9.05 -3.81 -1.62
C THR A 95 8.72 -2.63 -2.54
N THR A 96 8.43 -2.90 -3.81
CA THR A 96 7.95 -1.89 -4.77
C THR A 96 6.48 -2.13 -5.04
N TYR A 97 5.71 -1.03 -5.16
CA TYR A 97 4.28 -1.07 -5.45
C TYR A 97 3.99 -0.10 -6.58
N HIS A 98 3.72 -0.63 -7.77
CA HIS A 98 3.49 0.17 -8.98
C HIS A 98 2.04 -0.02 -9.43
N SER A 99 1.25 1.05 -9.56
CA SER A 99 -0.09 0.94 -10.14
C SER A 99 -0.22 1.58 -11.50
N THR A 100 -1.14 1.04 -12.30
CA THR A 100 -1.67 1.73 -13.47
C THR A 100 -3.18 1.68 -13.45
N LEU A 101 -3.81 2.84 -13.58
CA LEU A 101 -5.21 2.92 -14.00
C LEU A 101 -5.31 2.48 -15.46
N PHE A 102 -6.42 1.82 -15.80
CA PHE A 102 -6.69 1.39 -17.16
C PHE A 102 -8.20 1.34 -17.43
N ASP A 103 -8.59 1.48 -18.69
CA ASP A 103 -9.97 1.24 -19.15
C ASP A 103 -10.11 -0.25 -19.49
N SER A 104 -10.92 -0.96 -18.71
CA SER A 104 -11.11 -2.41 -18.77
C SER A 104 -11.75 -2.95 -20.05
N ARG A 105 -12.24 -2.06 -20.92
CA ARG A 105 -12.80 -2.42 -22.24
C ARG A 105 -11.73 -2.64 -23.31
N ASN A 106 -10.48 -2.31 -23.02
CA ASN A 106 -9.36 -2.37 -23.98
C ASN A 106 -8.38 -3.51 -23.65
N ASP A 107 -7.61 -3.90 -24.65
CA ASP A 107 -6.49 -4.82 -24.52
C ASP A 107 -5.21 -4.08 -24.11
N TYR A 108 -4.45 -4.69 -23.20
CA TYR A 108 -3.12 -4.21 -22.82
C TYR A 108 -2.09 -5.33 -22.83
N LEU A 109 -0.86 -4.94 -23.07
CA LEU A 109 0.32 -5.78 -23.03
C LEU A 109 1.29 -5.23 -22.00
N ILE A 110 1.70 -6.07 -21.07
CA ILE A 110 2.74 -5.79 -20.10
C ILE A 110 3.92 -6.68 -20.46
N THR A 111 5.07 -6.08 -20.68
CA THR A 111 6.32 -6.80 -20.94
C THR A 111 7.39 -6.29 -20.00
N GLY A 112 8.24 -7.17 -19.52
CA GLY A 112 9.32 -6.78 -18.63
C GLY A 112 10.28 -7.88 -18.31
N ASN A 113 11.10 -7.62 -17.30
CA ASN A 113 12.06 -8.52 -16.71
C ASN A 113 11.93 -8.48 -15.19
N LEU A 114 12.03 -9.64 -14.53
CA LEU A 114 11.91 -9.75 -13.07
C LEU A 114 13.10 -9.10 -12.32
N GLY A 115 14.22 -8.87 -13.00
CA GLY A 115 15.45 -8.44 -12.37
C GLY A 115 15.89 -9.45 -11.31
N ALA A 116 16.18 -8.95 -10.11
CA ALA A 116 16.52 -9.74 -8.93
C ALA A 116 15.36 -9.83 -7.94
N ALA A 117 14.12 -9.47 -8.29
CA ALA A 117 12.99 -9.66 -7.39
C ALA A 117 12.77 -11.15 -7.10
N GLU A 118 12.50 -11.51 -5.84
CA GLU A 118 12.14 -12.89 -5.50
C GLU A 118 10.71 -13.23 -5.92
N TYR A 119 9.87 -12.21 -5.99
CA TYR A 119 8.49 -12.34 -6.41
C TYR A 119 8.06 -11.06 -7.12
N VAL A 120 7.34 -11.22 -8.23
CA VAL A 120 6.59 -10.14 -8.88
C VAL A 120 5.14 -10.60 -9.09
N GLY A 121 4.19 -9.86 -8.52
CA GLY A 121 2.76 -10.16 -8.62
C GLY A 121 1.97 -9.04 -9.30
N PHE A 122 0.97 -9.41 -10.09
CA PHE A 122 0.12 -8.56 -10.92
C PHE A 122 -1.34 -8.77 -10.50
N GLN A 123 -1.84 -7.89 -9.63
CA GLN A 123 -3.22 -7.97 -9.12
C GLN A 123 -4.09 -6.89 -9.73
N VAL A 124 -5.16 -7.28 -10.40
CA VAL A 124 -6.23 -6.36 -10.82
C VAL A 124 -7.20 -6.14 -9.67
N TYR A 125 -7.68 -4.89 -9.54
CA TYR A 125 -8.70 -4.45 -8.60
C TYR A 125 -9.89 -3.89 -9.37
N GLY A 126 -11.08 -4.30 -8.93
CA GLY A 126 -12.35 -3.74 -9.39
C GLY A 126 -13.08 -2.95 -8.31
N MET A 127 -13.79 -1.91 -8.72
CA MET A 127 -14.62 -1.10 -7.84
C MET A 127 -16.01 -1.73 -7.74
N ARG A 128 -16.31 -2.37 -6.62
CA ARG A 128 -17.54 -3.15 -6.39
C ARG A 128 -18.14 -2.75 -5.04
N ASP A 129 -19.41 -2.32 -5.05
CA ASP A 129 -20.12 -1.78 -3.87
C ASP A 129 -19.35 -0.67 -3.14
N GLY A 130 -18.69 0.22 -3.90
CA GLY A 130 -17.90 1.33 -3.34
C GLY A 130 -16.56 0.91 -2.73
N ARG A 131 -16.07 -0.31 -3.03
CA ARG A 131 -14.84 -0.87 -2.48
C ARG A 131 -13.94 -1.39 -3.57
N ASN A 132 -12.63 -1.30 -3.35
CA ASN A 132 -11.67 -1.98 -4.21
C ASN A 132 -11.57 -3.46 -3.81
N ILE A 133 -11.98 -4.35 -4.71
CA ILE A 133 -11.96 -5.80 -4.48
C ILE A 133 -10.90 -6.45 -5.37
N ALA A 134 -10.04 -7.24 -4.74
CA ALA A 134 -9.09 -8.14 -5.41
C ALA A 134 -9.66 -9.55 -5.49
N LEU A 135 -9.53 -10.19 -6.65
CA LEU A 135 -10.00 -11.55 -6.88
C LEU A 135 -8.83 -12.43 -7.33
N ALA A 136 -8.77 -13.68 -6.85
CA ALA A 136 -7.65 -14.58 -7.08
C ALA A 136 -7.50 -14.94 -8.58
N GLN A 137 -8.62 -15.11 -9.28
CA GLN A 137 -8.62 -15.37 -10.73
C GLN A 137 -8.06 -14.20 -11.55
N GLN A 138 -8.03 -12.98 -10.98
CA GLN A 138 -7.49 -11.76 -11.58
C GLN A 138 -6.10 -11.37 -11.04
N ASN A 139 -5.37 -12.38 -10.55
CA ASN A 139 -4.00 -12.27 -10.10
C ASN A 139 -3.09 -13.20 -10.92
N ARG A 140 -1.88 -12.73 -11.22
CA ARG A 140 -0.79 -13.55 -11.78
C ARG A 140 0.51 -13.20 -11.07
N SER A 141 1.45 -14.13 -11.02
CA SER A 141 2.73 -13.89 -10.37
C SER A 141 3.86 -14.66 -11.03
N SER A 142 5.09 -14.29 -10.73
CA SER A 142 6.30 -15.00 -11.18
C SER A 142 6.32 -16.48 -10.79
N ASN A 143 5.52 -16.91 -9.81
CA ASN A 143 5.37 -18.32 -9.43
C ASN A 143 4.50 -19.12 -10.39
N THR A 144 3.61 -18.46 -11.13
CA THR A 144 2.58 -19.09 -11.98
C THR A 144 2.73 -18.73 -13.45
N MET A 145 3.41 -17.62 -13.75
CA MET A 145 3.66 -17.13 -15.09
C MET A 145 4.81 -17.86 -15.78
N GLN A 146 4.78 -17.83 -17.10
CA GLN A 146 5.89 -18.27 -17.94
C GLN A 146 6.96 -17.17 -17.98
N ILE A 147 8.12 -17.49 -17.42
CA ILE A 147 9.29 -16.60 -17.39
C ILE A 147 10.41 -17.29 -18.17
N ASP A 148 11.01 -16.58 -19.12
CA ASP A 148 12.12 -17.14 -19.90
C ASP A 148 13.41 -17.26 -19.07
N CYS A 149 14.41 -17.97 -19.61
CA CYS A 149 15.70 -18.17 -18.94
C CYS A 149 16.50 -16.87 -18.67
N ARG A 150 16.10 -15.74 -19.26
CA ARG A 150 16.68 -14.41 -19.05
C ARG A 150 15.86 -13.57 -18.07
N GLY A 151 14.77 -14.12 -17.51
CA GLY A 151 13.88 -13.44 -16.59
C GLY A 151 12.82 -12.57 -17.26
N ASN A 152 12.65 -12.65 -18.58
CA ASN A 152 11.65 -11.85 -19.29
C ASN A 152 10.27 -12.49 -19.19
N PHE A 153 9.25 -11.63 -19.17
CA PHE A 153 7.87 -12.04 -19.08
C PHE A 153 6.98 -11.19 -19.99
N THR A 154 5.82 -11.76 -20.31
CA THR A 154 4.74 -11.07 -21.02
C THR A 154 3.41 -11.39 -20.34
N LEU A 155 2.56 -10.39 -20.15
CA LEU A 155 1.23 -10.53 -19.56
C LEU A 155 0.21 -9.71 -20.35
N ARG A 156 -0.92 -10.32 -20.69
CA ARG A 156 -2.07 -9.65 -21.33
C ARG A 156 -3.14 -9.27 -20.31
N LEU A 157 -3.70 -8.07 -20.44
CA LEU A 157 -5.00 -7.72 -19.83
C LEU A 157 -6.01 -7.60 -20.96
N SER A 158 -7.17 -8.25 -20.85
CA SER A 158 -8.18 -8.25 -21.91
C SER A 158 -9.59 -8.45 -21.34
N PRO A 159 -10.63 -7.75 -21.86
CA PRO A 159 -12.02 -8.03 -21.49
C PRO A 159 -12.54 -9.37 -22.04
N LYS A 160 -11.83 -9.95 -23.02
CA LYS A 160 -12.15 -11.25 -23.60
C LYS A 160 -11.21 -12.30 -23.02
N PRO A 161 -11.71 -13.46 -22.57
CA PRO A 161 -10.86 -14.60 -22.26
C PRO A 161 -9.98 -14.92 -23.47
N LEU A 162 -8.67 -14.85 -23.30
CA LEU A 162 -7.72 -15.22 -24.34
C LEU A 162 -7.43 -16.72 -24.21
N THR A 163 -7.69 -17.47 -25.28
CA THR A 163 -7.36 -18.88 -25.39
C THR A 163 -6.06 -19.04 -26.19
N GLY A 164 -5.10 -19.80 -25.67
CA GLY A 164 -3.80 -20.01 -26.32
C GLY A 164 -2.62 -19.97 -25.34
N GLU A 165 -1.41 -19.96 -25.89
CA GLU A 165 -0.17 -19.84 -25.11
C GLU A 165 0.04 -18.39 -24.64
N GLY A 166 0.41 -18.22 -23.38
CA GLY A 166 0.79 -16.94 -22.78
C GLY A 166 -0.09 -16.52 -21.60
N ASP A 167 0.52 -15.81 -20.66
CA ASP A 167 -0.16 -15.35 -19.46
C ASP A 167 -1.14 -14.22 -19.75
N SER A 168 -2.35 -14.35 -19.21
CA SER A 168 -3.39 -13.32 -19.32
C SER A 168 -4.24 -13.22 -18.06
N ILE A 169 -4.79 -12.02 -17.84
CA ILE A 169 -5.84 -11.74 -16.88
C ILE A 169 -7.06 -11.22 -17.66
N THR A 170 -8.20 -11.88 -17.47
CA THR A 170 -9.48 -11.42 -17.99
C THR A 170 -10.03 -10.31 -17.09
N THR A 171 -10.33 -9.15 -17.68
CA THR A 171 -10.89 -7.98 -17.00
C THR A 171 -12.41 -7.93 -17.11
N THR A 172 -13.07 -7.31 -16.15
CA THR A 172 -14.50 -7.01 -16.14
C THR A 172 -14.75 -5.50 -16.19
N PRO A 173 -15.96 -5.03 -16.54
CA PRO A 173 -16.25 -3.59 -16.61
C PRO A 173 -15.99 -2.83 -15.30
N GLU A 174 -16.04 -3.49 -14.15
CA GLU A 174 -15.77 -2.91 -12.83
C GLU A 174 -14.28 -2.76 -12.52
N ASP A 175 -13.40 -3.40 -13.30
CA ASP A 175 -11.95 -3.31 -13.11
C ASP A 175 -11.40 -1.97 -13.59
N TYR A 176 -10.48 -1.40 -12.82
CA TYR A 176 -9.98 -0.05 -13.09
C TYR A 176 -8.50 0.14 -12.79
N MET A 177 -7.89 -0.71 -11.96
CA MET A 177 -6.50 -0.57 -11.56
C MET A 177 -5.78 -1.92 -11.47
N LEU A 178 -4.55 -1.95 -12.00
CA LEU A 178 -3.60 -3.02 -11.77
C LEU A 178 -2.55 -2.51 -10.77
N ILE A 179 -2.21 -3.32 -9.75
CA ILE A 179 -1.03 -3.09 -8.90
C ILE A 179 -0.03 -4.23 -9.10
N VAL A 180 1.20 -3.85 -9.43
CA VAL A 180 2.37 -4.72 -9.49
C VAL A 180 3.14 -4.60 -8.17
N ARG A 181 3.43 -5.74 -7.54
CA ARG A 181 4.23 -5.81 -6.30
C ARG A 181 5.51 -6.58 -6.54
N GLU A 182 6.63 -5.96 -6.21
CA GLU A 182 7.95 -6.57 -6.29
C GLU A 182 8.50 -6.77 -4.88
N TYR A 183 8.83 -8.00 -4.49
CA TYR A 183 9.39 -8.31 -3.18
C TYR A 183 10.88 -8.65 -3.30
N TYR A 184 11.67 -8.11 -2.38
CA TYR A 184 13.11 -8.26 -2.30
C TYR A 184 13.49 -8.56 -0.86
N GLN A 185 14.53 -9.37 -0.66
CA GLN A 185 15.05 -9.72 0.67
C GLN A 185 15.73 -8.54 1.34
N ASN A 186 16.37 -7.66 0.56
CA ASN A 186 17.08 -6.51 1.09
C ASN A 186 17.23 -5.40 0.04
N GLY A 187 17.77 -4.26 0.49
CA GLY A 187 17.99 -3.11 -0.35
C GLY A 187 19.07 -3.27 -1.40
N GLN A 188 20.09 -4.09 -1.15
CA GLN A 188 21.13 -4.36 -2.14
C GLN A 188 20.53 -5.04 -3.37
N GLN A 189 19.71 -6.08 -3.17
CA GLN A 189 19.00 -6.79 -4.23
C GLN A 189 18.13 -5.83 -5.06
N LYS A 190 17.31 -5.01 -4.38
CA LYS A 190 16.44 -4.02 -5.03
C LYS A 190 17.24 -2.98 -5.84
N LEU A 191 18.29 -2.42 -5.27
CA LEU A 191 19.02 -1.30 -5.88
C LEU A 191 19.89 -1.73 -7.06
N HIS A 192 20.45 -2.94 -7.02
CA HIS A 192 21.36 -3.41 -8.05
C HIS A 192 20.63 -3.83 -9.34
N ASN A 193 19.56 -4.59 -9.22
CA ASN A 193 18.82 -5.12 -10.37
C ASN A 193 17.31 -5.21 -10.08
N PRO A 194 16.58 -4.09 -10.01
CA PRO A 194 15.14 -4.14 -9.80
C PRO A 194 14.41 -4.69 -11.03
N ALA A 195 13.19 -5.19 -10.82
CA ALA A 195 12.28 -5.51 -11.92
C ALA A 195 12.03 -4.28 -12.80
N ARG A 196 11.86 -4.50 -14.10
CA ARG A 196 11.62 -3.43 -15.09
C ARG A 196 10.53 -3.86 -16.04
N TYR A 197 9.50 -3.04 -16.19
CA TYR A 197 8.37 -3.38 -17.03
C TYR A 197 7.64 -2.12 -17.52
N ARG A 198 6.89 -2.30 -18.60
CA ARG A 198 6.05 -1.28 -19.22
C ARG A 198 4.70 -1.86 -19.57
N ILE A 199 3.70 -1.00 -19.65
CA ILE A 199 2.36 -1.31 -20.13
C ILE A 199 2.11 -0.58 -21.45
N GLN A 200 1.49 -1.26 -22.41
CA GLN A 200 1.10 -0.72 -23.69
C GLN A 200 -0.37 -1.06 -23.95
N ARG A 201 -1.15 -0.05 -24.35
CA ARG A 201 -2.51 -0.27 -24.88
C ARG A 201 -2.42 -0.84 -26.29
N LEU A 202 -3.20 -1.87 -26.59
CA LEU A 202 -3.20 -2.56 -27.88
C LEU A 202 -4.49 -2.38 -28.68
N SER A 203 -5.59 -2.04 -28.03
CA SER A 203 -6.87 -1.78 -28.68
C SER A 203 -7.57 -0.57 -28.07
N GLY A 204 -8.54 -0.04 -28.81
CA GLY A 204 -9.25 1.19 -28.47
C GLY A 204 -8.44 2.47 -28.71
N GLU A 205 -9.11 3.60 -28.61
CA GLU A 205 -8.48 4.91 -28.76
C GLU A 205 -7.65 5.29 -27.54
N ALA A 206 -6.62 6.10 -27.76
CA ALA A 206 -5.84 6.70 -26.69
C ALA A 206 -6.67 7.75 -25.95
N GLN A 207 -7.39 7.32 -24.92
CA GLN A 207 -8.19 8.17 -24.05
C GLN A 207 -7.74 8.05 -22.59
N PRO A 208 -7.80 9.15 -21.81
CA PRO A 208 -7.56 9.08 -20.36
C PRO A 208 -8.51 8.06 -19.71
N PRO A 209 -8.04 7.27 -18.72
CA PRO A 209 -8.91 6.36 -18.00
C PRO A 209 -10.13 7.05 -17.39
N ILE A 210 -9.98 8.32 -16.96
CA ILE A 210 -11.06 9.12 -16.39
C ILE A 210 -11.05 10.50 -17.04
N PRO A 211 -11.76 10.71 -18.16
CA PRO A 211 -11.72 11.98 -18.91
C PRO A 211 -12.25 13.20 -18.15
N ASP A 212 -13.27 13.01 -17.30
CA ASP A 212 -13.86 14.12 -16.52
C ASP A 212 -12.96 14.55 -15.36
N ALA A 213 -12.55 15.82 -15.38
CA ALA A 213 -11.75 16.44 -14.32
C ALA A 213 -12.47 16.49 -12.97
N ARG A 214 -13.80 16.70 -12.96
CA ARG A 214 -14.56 16.76 -11.70
C ARG A 214 -14.62 15.39 -11.04
N GLN A 215 -14.87 14.35 -11.83
CA GLN A 215 -14.81 12.97 -11.36
C GLN A 215 -13.42 12.60 -10.83
N ARG A 216 -12.33 12.98 -11.52
CA ARG A 216 -10.95 12.78 -11.04
C ARG A 216 -10.71 13.40 -9.66
N VAL A 217 -11.20 14.61 -9.44
CA VAL A 217 -11.07 15.31 -8.15
C VAL A 217 -11.87 14.60 -7.06
N ALA A 218 -13.10 14.21 -7.34
CA ALA A 218 -13.95 13.47 -6.40
C ALA A 218 -13.31 12.13 -6.00
N LEU A 219 -12.72 11.40 -6.96
CA LEU A 219 -12.02 10.14 -6.67
C LEU A 219 -10.72 10.35 -5.90
N ALA A 220 -9.98 11.42 -6.17
CA ALA A 220 -8.79 11.77 -5.40
C ALA A 220 -9.14 12.08 -3.93
N ASP A 221 -10.23 12.83 -3.69
CA ASP A 221 -10.78 13.11 -2.36
C ASP A 221 -11.19 11.81 -1.66
N ALA A 222 -12.03 10.99 -2.30
CA ALA A 222 -12.53 9.74 -1.74
C ALA A 222 -11.38 8.77 -1.40
N PHE A 223 -10.41 8.62 -2.29
CA PHE A 223 -9.24 7.77 -2.07
C PHE A 223 -8.36 8.28 -0.92
N TYR A 224 -8.14 9.60 -0.82
CA TYR A 224 -7.42 10.19 0.31
C TYR A 224 -8.11 9.92 1.64
N ARG A 225 -9.43 10.19 1.71
CA ARG A 225 -10.24 9.93 2.91
C ARG A 225 -10.21 8.46 3.29
N SER A 226 -10.39 7.56 2.32
CA SER A 226 -10.40 6.12 2.54
C SER A 226 -9.07 5.62 3.10
N LEU A 227 -7.93 6.03 2.53
CA LEU A 227 -6.61 5.66 3.06
C LEU A 227 -6.40 6.12 4.50
N VAL A 228 -6.78 7.36 4.80
CA VAL A 228 -6.61 7.94 6.15
C VAL A 228 -7.52 7.22 7.13
N LEU A 229 -8.84 7.29 6.94
CA LEU A 229 -9.82 6.81 7.90
C LEU A 229 -9.70 5.31 8.13
N SER A 230 -9.51 4.51 7.07
CA SER A 230 -9.36 3.07 7.22
C SER A 230 -8.10 2.69 8.00
N SER A 231 -6.98 3.41 7.83
CA SER A 231 -5.77 3.13 8.63
C SER A 231 -5.99 3.43 10.12
N LEU A 232 -6.65 4.55 10.43
CA LEU A 232 -6.96 4.94 11.82
C LEU A 232 -7.94 3.95 12.48
N ASP A 233 -9.01 3.60 11.78
CA ASP A 233 -10.05 2.70 12.31
C ASP A 233 -9.50 1.29 12.54
N ILE A 234 -8.68 0.76 11.63
CA ILE A 234 -8.04 -0.55 11.82
C ILE A 234 -7.12 -0.51 13.04
N ALA A 235 -6.30 0.53 13.17
CA ALA A 235 -5.38 0.66 14.29
C ALA A 235 -6.12 0.77 15.64
N GLU A 236 -7.21 1.54 15.69
CA GLU A 236 -8.06 1.70 16.88
C GLU A 236 -8.73 0.36 17.26
N LYS A 237 -9.24 -0.39 16.28
CA LYS A 237 -9.80 -1.72 16.50
C LYS A 237 -8.77 -2.69 17.05
N MET A 238 -7.61 -2.82 16.39
CA MET A 238 -6.56 -3.74 16.86
C MET A 238 -6.06 -3.36 18.26
N ALA A 239 -6.05 -2.07 18.61
CA ALA A 239 -5.65 -1.58 19.92
C ALA A 239 -6.62 -1.91 21.07
N GLN A 240 -7.78 -2.50 20.78
CA GLN A 240 -8.68 -3.05 21.81
C GLN A 240 -8.10 -4.30 22.46
N VAL A 241 -7.23 -5.03 21.76
CA VAL A 241 -6.57 -6.24 22.25
C VAL A 241 -5.06 -6.13 22.07
N ARG A 242 -4.42 -5.45 23.03
CA ARG A 242 -2.99 -5.13 22.99
C ARG A 242 -2.14 -6.31 23.44
N ASN A 243 -0.99 -6.50 22.80
CA ASN A 243 0.01 -7.54 23.12
C ASN A 243 -0.59 -8.95 23.16
N SER A 244 -1.58 -9.22 22.31
CA SER A 244 -2.27 -10.50 22.23
C SER A 244 -2.54 -10.84 20.77
N ASN A 245 -2.47 -12.13 20.45
CA ASN A 245 -2.80 -12.69 19.13
C ASN A 245 -4.30 -12.93 18.95
N GLN A 246 -5.13 -12.55 19.93
CA GLN A 246 -6.59 -12.66 19.80
C GLN A 246 -7.06 -11.91 18.56
N GLU A 247 -7.82 -12.62 17.71
CA GLU A 247 -8.35 -12.06 16.49
C GLU A 247 -9.34 -10.93 16.81
N VAL A 248 -9.15 -9.80 16.12
CA VAL A 248 -10.08 -8.67 16.16
C VAL A 248 -10.79 -8.64 14.82
N GLU A 249 -12.12 -8.71 14.85
CA GLU A 249 -12.92 -8.59 13.63
C GLU A 249 -12.81 -7.16 13.07
N VAL A 250 -12.00 -7.02 12.03
CA VAL A 250 -11.88 -5.79 11.26
C VAL A 250 -12.86 -5.87 10.09
N ASP A 251 -13.66 -4.82 9.94
CA ASP A 251 -14.56 -4.69 8.80
C ASP A 251 -13.72 -4.82 7.51
N ARG A 252 -14.07 -5.82 6.69
CA ARG A 252 -13.37 -6.13 5.45
C ARG A 252 -13.23 -4.89 4.57
N ARG A 253 -14.22 -3.98 4.57
CA ARG A 253 -14.18 -2.72 3.81
C ARG A 253 -12.97 -1.85 4.16
N LEU A 254 -12.58 -1.82 5.43
CA LEU A 254 -11.42 -1.05 5.89
C LEU A 254 -10.13 -1.70 5.43
N SER A 255 -10.01 -3.03 5.55
CA SER A 255 -8.80 -3.74 5.10
C SER A 255 -8.64 -3.69 3.58
N ASP A 256 -9.73 -3.80 2.83
CA ASP A 256 -9.74 -3.68 1.38
C ASP A 256 -9.22 -2.31 0.94
N ALA A 257 -9.55 -1.22 1.65
CA ALA A 257 -9.05 0.14 1.35
C ALA A 257 -7.52 0.27 1.33
N LEU A 258 -6.78 -0.67 1.93
CA LEU A 258 -5.31 -0.72 1.91
C LEU A 258 -4.74 -1.55 0.74
N TYR A 259 -5.61 -2.00 -0.18
CA TYR A 259 -5.27 -2.77 -1.37
C TYR A 259 -4.43 -4.02 -1.04
N PRO A 260 -4.95 -4.99 -0.26
CA PRO A 260 -4.28 -6.26 -0.09
C PRO A 260 -4.20 -7.02 -1.43
N THR A 261 -3.22 -7.89 -1.58
CA THR A 261 -3.16 -8.84 -2.70
C THR A 261 -3.65 -10.21 -2.24
N THR A 262 -4.22 -10.98 -3.17
CA THR A 262 -4.71 -12.34 -2.87
C THR A 262 -3.60 -13.33 -2.53
N ASP A 263 -2.35 -13.05 -2.91
CA ASP A 263 -1.20 -13.91 -2.62
C ASP A 263 -0.62 -13.72 -1.22
N ASN A 264 -1.04 -12.69 -0.46
CA ASN A 264 -0.59 -12.53 0.92
C ASN A 264 -1.62 -13.06 1.91
N ARG A 265 -1.14 -13.83 2.88
CA ARG A 265 -1.78 -13.99 4.18
C ARG A 265 -1.18 -12.99 5.16
N TYR A 266 -2.03 -12.33 5.94
CA TYR A 266 -1.64 -11.25 6.85
C TYR A 266 -2.02 -11.61 8.28
N ASN A 267 -1.04 -11.71 9.15
CA ASN A 267 -1.24 -11.71 10.59
C ASN A 267 -0.76 -10.39 11.18
N GLY A 268 -1.24 -10.06 12.38
CA GLY A 268 -0.72 -8.89 13.08
C GLY A 268 -1.24 -8.75 14.48
N VAL A 269 -0.55 -7.91 15.24
CA VAL A 269 -0.86 -7.60 16.63
C VAL A 269 -0.59 -6.12 16.90
N TYR A 270 -1.47 -5.49 17.67
CA TYR A 270 -1.20 -4.17 18.23
C TYR A 270 -0.34 -4.32 19.48
N VAL A 271 0.77 -3.61 19.55
CA VAL A 271 1.77 -3.75 20.60
C VAL A 271 1.93 -2.47 21.42
N THR A 272 2.23 -2.63 22.71
CA THR A 272 2.66 -1.56 23.61
C THR A 272 3.90 -1.96 24.39
N LEU A 273 4.86 -1.04 24.44
CA LEU A 273 6.16 -1.12 25.10
C LEU A 273 6.24 0.03 26.12
N PRO A 274 5.63 -0.11 27.31
CA PRO A 274 5.44 0.99 28.26
C PRO A 274 6.75 1.59 28.78
N ASP A 275 7.83 0.82 28.77
CA ASP A 275 9.16 1.23 29.20
C ASP A 275 10.23 0.58 28.31
N ASP A 276 11.48 0.98 28.50
CA ASP A 276 12.58 0.43 27.72
C ASP A 276 12.88 -1.03 28.10
N ASP A 277 12.51 -1.48 29.31
CA ASP A 277 12.71 -2.87 29.76
C ASP A 277 11.78 -3.87 29.04
N SER A 278 10.61 -3.39 28.59
CA SER A 278 9.60 -4.18 27.92
C SER A 278 10.10 -4.85 26.62
N VAL A 279 9.81 -6.14 26.51
CA VAL A 279 10.02 -6.95 25.30
C VAL A 279 8.69 -7.59 24.90
N ILE A 280 8.30 -7.48 23.63
CA ILE A 280 7.21 -8.28 23.07
C ILE A 280 7.82 -9.44 22.28
N ARG A 281 7.69 -10.64 22.81
CA ARG A 281 8.09 -11.88 22.14
C ARG A 281 6.95 -12.36 21.25
N ILE A 282 7.26 -12.54 19.97
CA ILE A 282 6.36 -13.11 18.97
C ILE A 282 6.96 -14.43 18.52
N SER A 283 6.24 -15.52 18.78
CA SER A 283 6.71 -16.87 18.49
C SER A 283 5.77 -17.59 17.55
N GLY A 284 6.28 -18.50 16.73
CA GLY A 284 5.46 -19.27 15.80
C GLY A 284 6.30 -20.21 14.95
N THR A 285 5.73 -20.69 13.86
CA THR A 285 6.42 -21.47 12.83
C THR A 285 6.37 -20.74 11.50
N LEU A 286 7.45 -20.81 10.71
CA LEU A 286 7.44 -20.25 9.37
C LEU A 286 6.85 -21.28 8.39
N PRO A 287 5.91 -20.89 7.52
CA PRO A 287 5.37 -21.78 6.51
C PRO A 287 6.43 -22.08 5.45
N HIS A 288 6.70 -23.36 5.24
CA HIS A 288 7.73 -23.83 4.29
C HIS A 288 7.38 -23.56 2.82
N ASP A 289 6.09 -23.36 2.52
CA ASP A 289 5.56 -23.09 1.19
C ASP A 289 5.51 -21.58 0.86
N ALA A 290 5.83 -20.69 1.81
CA ALA A 290 5.88 -19.26 1.51
C ALA A 290 7.05 -18.92 0.59
N THR A 291 6.74 -18.15 -0.46
CA THR A 291 7.74 -17.56 -1.36
C THR A 291 8.51 -16.45 -0.67
N TYR A 292 7.82 -15.64 0.13
CA TYR A 292 8.43 -14.55 0.87
C TYR A 292 7.71 -14.35 2.21
N ILE A 293 8.48 -14.07 3.25
CA ILE A 293 7.97 -13.75 4.58
C ILE A 293 8.56 -12.42 5.01
N SER A 294 7.74 -11.57 5.62
CA SER A 294 8.23 -10.38 6.33
C SER A 294 7.47 -10.15 7.63
N VAL A 295 8.20 -9.76 8.67
CA VAL A 295 7.67 -9.24 9.93
C VAL A 295 8.07 -7.78 10.02
N VAL A 296 7.09 -6.88 10.14
CA VAL A 296 7.32 -5.43 10.05
C VAL A 296 6.64 -4.72 11.21
N PHE A 297 7.37 -3.83 11.87
CA PHE A 297 6.80 -2.87 12.79
C PHE A 297 6.30 -1.62 12.04
N TYR A 298 5.07 -1.24 12.34
CA TYR A 298 4.39 -0.05 11.88
C TYR A 298 4.09 0.87 13.05
N THR A 299 4.19 2.17 12.81
CA THR A 299 3.47 3.15 13.63
C THR A 299 1.95 2.91 13.55
N PRO A 300 1.13 3.49 14.45
CA PRO A 300 -0.33 3.37 14.40
C PRO A 300 -0.99 3.86 13.10
N TYR A 301 -0.24 4.54 12.21
CA TYR A 301 -0.73 5.01 10.92
C TYR A 301 -0.43 4.07 9.75
N TYR A 302 -0.05 2.81 10.03
CA TYR A 302 0.34 1.83 8.99
C TYR A 302 1.49 2.31 8.09
N ILE A 303 2.43 3.06 8.67
CA ILE A 303 3.68 3.44 8.02
C ILE A 303 4.88 2.94 8.82
N THR A 304 5.90 2.45 8.13
CA THR A 304 7.14 2.02 8.77
C THR A 304 7.90 3.22 9.34
N PRO A 305 8.59 3.08 10.50
CA PRO A 305 9.67 3.99 10.85
C PRO A 305 10.82 3.89 9.83
N ASP A 306 11.90 4.65 10.00
CA ASP A 306 13.02 4.62 9.07
C ASP A 306 13.79 3.29 9.09
N TYR A 307 13.31 2.33 8.29
CA TYR A 307 13.86 1.00 8.15
C TYR A 307 15.26 0.95 7.53
N ARG A 308 15.77 2.09 7.02
CA ARG A 308 17.14 2.17 6.51
C ARG A 308 18.15 2.33 7.64
N ASN A 309 17.72 2.90 8.75
CA ASN A 309 18.57 3.24 9.89
C ASN A 309 18.20 2.46 11.17
N ALA A 310 17.01 1.86 11.22
CA ALA A 310 16.57 1.03 12.33
C ALA A 310 16.06 -0.32 11.82
N ARG A 311 16.30 -1.39 12.61
CA ARG A 311 15.84 -2.75 12.30
C ARG A 311 14.37 -2.89 12.65
N THR A 312 13.50 -2.28 11.86
CA THR A 312 12.03 -2.26 12.03
C THR A 312 11.33 -3.30 11.17
N TYR A 313 12.10 -4.17 10.52
CA TYR A 313 11.61 -5.33 9.80
C TYR A 313 12.60 -6.48 9.87
N LEU A 314 12.08 -7.67 9.58
CA LEU A 314 12.83 -8.90 9.33
C LEU A 314 12.19 -9.60 8.13
N THR A 315 13.01 -10.15 7.26
CA THR A 315 12.56 -11.10 6.22
C THR A 315 12.66 -12.54 6.72
N GLY A 316 11.95 -13.46 6.08
CA GLY A 316 11.99 -14.89 6.40
C GLY A 316 13.41 -15.46 6.42
N LYS A 317 14.30 -14.98 5.54
CA LYS A 317 15.70 -15.42 5.47
C LYS A 317 16.57 -14.88 6.60
N GLU A 318 16.18 -13.78 7.23
CA GLU A 318 16.89 -13.18 8.37
C GLU A 318 16.45 -13.75 9.72
N ILE A 319 15.29 -14.42 9.77
CA ILE A 319 14.76 -14.99 11.00
C ILE A 319 15.49 -16.29 11.31
N VAL A 320 16.26 -16.26 12.39
CA VAL A 320 16.91 -17.46 12.94
C VAL A 320 15.83 -18.32 13.60
N GLN A 321 15.74 -19.58 13.16
CA GLN A 321 14.84 -20.59 13.71
C GLN A 321 15.58 -21.48 14.71
N GLN A 322 14.83 -22.03 15.67
CA GLN A 322 15.26 -23.09 16.55
C GLN A 322 15.30 -24.43 15.79
N ALA A 323 15.90 -25.47 16.40
CA ALA A 323 16.11 -26.77 15.75
C ALA A 323 14.80 -27.49 15.36
N ASP A 324 13.69 -27.13 15.99
CA ASP A 324 12.33 -27.64 15.75
C ASP A 324 11.54 -26.80 14.72
N GLY A 325 12.17 -25.78 14.11
CA GLY A 325 11.53 -24.90 13.13
C GLY A 325 10.71 -23.75 13.72
N HIS A 326 10.69 -23.61 15.05
CA HIS A 326 10.07 -22.46 15.70
C HIS A 326 10.95 -21.21 15.58
N TYR A 327 10.33 -20.04 15.45
CA TYR A 327 11.02 -18.77 15.58
C TYR A 327 10.57 -18.04 16.84
N GLN A 328 11.46 -17.19 17.35
CA GLN A 328 11.13 -16.18 18.35
C GLN A 328 11.68 -14.84 17.88
N ILE A 329 10.80 -13.85 17.72
CA ILE A 329 11.15 -12.47 17.40
C ILE A 329 10.95 -11.65 18.67
N ASN A 330 11.96 -10.87 19.05
CA ASN A 330 11.91 -10.04 20.24
C ASN A 330 11.79 -8.56 19.81
N LEU A 331 10.59 -8.00 19.93
CA LEU A 331 10.35 -6.57 19.65
C LEU A 331 10.72 -5.73 20.89
N THR A 332 11.54 -4.70 20.68
CA THR A 332 11.98 -3.75 21.71
C THR A 332 11.89 -2.32 21.21
N ARG A 333 11.99 -1.32 22.11
CA ARG A 333 12.02 0.09 21.69
C ARG A 333 13.29 0.46 20.93
N GLN A 334 14.42 0.04 21.47
CA GLN A 334 15.76 0.26 20.93
C GLN A 334 16.46 -1.07 20.68
N PRO A 335 17.51 -1.12 19.84
CA PRO A 335 18.30 -2.33 19.63
C PRO A 335 18.78 -2.92 20.95
N ARG A 336 18.63 -4.24 21.08
CA ARG A 336 19.11 -5.03 22.22
C ARG A 336 19.81 -6.29 21.75
N ASP A 337 20.68 -6.81 22.59
CA ASP A 337 21.36 -8.08 22.36
C ASP A 337 20.40 -9.25 22.64
N LEU A 338 19.47 -9.45 21.72
CA LEU A 338 18.50 -10.55 21.70
C LEU A 338 18.45 -11.14 20.29
N PRO A 339 18.24 -12.46 20.15
CA PRO A 339 18.06 -13.08 18.84
C PRO A 339 16.83 -12.50 18.14
N ASN A 340 16.92 -12.36 16.82
CA ASN A 340 15.86 -11.78 15.98
C ASN A 340 15.29 -10.47 16.54
N ASN A 341 16.14 -9.60 17.12
CA ASN A 341 15.66 -8.36 17.70
C ASN A 341 15.10 -7.42 16.63
N LEU A 342 13.78 -7.22 16.68
CA LEU A 342 13.03 -6.22 15.92
C LEU A 342 12.90 -4.98 16.80
N THR A 343 12.94 -3.78 16.21
CA THR A 343 12.81 -2.53 16.96
C THR A 343 11.59 -1.74 16.52
N SER A 344 10.96 -1.05 17.47
CA SER A 344 9.97 -0.02 17.16
C SER A 344 10.60 1.34 16.86
N ALA A 345 11.93 1.44 16.77
CA ALA A 345 12.65 2.71 16.56
C ALA A 345 12.26 3.82 17.56
N GLY A 346 12.05 3.44 18.82
CA GLY A 346 11.70 4.34 19.92
C GLY A 346 10.21 4.59 20.14
N TYR A 347 9.33 4.13 19.24
CA TYR A 347 7.88 4.19 19.44
C TYR A 347 7.45 3.26 20.58
N ASP A 348 6.61 3.74 21.49
CA ASP A 348 6.08 2.96 22.62
C ASP A 348 4.85 2.13 22.25
N GLN A 349 4.27 2.31 21.07
CA GLN A 349 3.16 1.51 20.57
C GLN A 349 3.08 1.53 19.04
N GLY A 350 2.42 0.51 18.50
CA GLY A 350 2.28 0.35 17.06
C GLY A 350 1.69 -1.00 16.70
N ILE A 351 1.96 -1.42 15.48
CA ILE A 351 1.42 -2.66 14.93
C ILE A 351 2.58 -3.49 14.41
N VAL A 352 2.65 -4.75 14.78
CA VAL A 352 3.49 -5.72 14.07
C VAL A 352 2.60 -6.45 13.07
N ALA A 353 2.99 -6.45 11.80
CA ALA A 353 2.33 -7.27 10.79
C ALA A 353 3.28 -8.32 10.24
N ILE A 354 2.76 -9.53 10.04
CA ILE A 354 3.45 -10.66 9.44
C ILE A 354 2.78 -10.96 8.10
N ARG A 355 3.58 -11.06 7.05
CA ARG A 355 3.11 -11.42 5.70
C ARG A 355 3.68 -12.77 5.33
N TYR A 356 2.82 -13.69 4.93
CA TYR A 356 3.19 -14.96 4.30
C TYR A 356 2.74 -14.91 2.84
N LEU A 357 3.66 -14.56 1.94
CA LEU A 357 3.39 -14.40 0.52
C LEU A 357 3.53 -15.75 -0.19
N GLY A 358 2.52 -16.12 -0.98
CA GLY A 358 2.47 -17.35 -1.77
C GLY A 358 2.15 -18.60 -0.96
N SER A 359 1.96 -18.50 0.36
CA SER A 359 1.62 -19.64 1.21
C SER A 359 0.10 -19.88 1.24
N GLN A 360 -0.28 -21.15 1.25
CA GLN A 360 -1.65 -21.57 1.54
C GLN A 360 -1.88 -21.80 3.04
N SER A 361 -0.78 -21.92 3.80
CA SER A 361 -0.82 -22.10 5.24
C SER A 361 -1.15 -20.79 5.95
N TYR A 362 -1.80 -20.90 7.11
CA TYR A 362 -2.08 -19.79 8.00
C TYR A 362 -1.50 -20.09 9.40
N PRO A 363 -0.17 -19.97 9.58
CA PRO A 363 0.46 -20.34 10.84
C PRO A 363 -0.04 -19.47 11.98
N GLU A 364 -0.41 -20.11 13.08
CA GLU A 364 -0.66 -19.43 14.34
C GLU A 364 0.65 -18.85 14.89
N PHE A 365 0.53 -17.77 15.65
CA PHE A 365 1.63 -17.15 16.36
C PHE A 365 1.17 -16.78 17.77
N GLU A 366 2.08 -16.79 18.72
CA GLU A 366 1.85 -16.38 20.10
C GLU A 366 2.52 -15.03 20.37
N VAL A 367 1.96 -14.30 21.33
CA VAL A 367 2.50 -13.01 21.78
C VAL A 367 2.62 -13.03 23.30
N GLN A 368 3.81 -12.68 23.79
CA GLN A 368 4.09 -12.59 25.22
C GLN A 368 4.83 -11.28 25.53
N ARG A 369 4.42 -10.60 26.59
CA ARG A 369 5.17 -9.45 27.12
C ARG A 369 6.09 -9.91 28.24
N LEU A 370 7.37 -9.59 28.12
CA LEU A 370 8.44 -10.00 29.01
C LEU A 370 9.27 -8.79 29.48
N SER A 371 10.02 -8.95 30.57
CA SER A 371 11.16 -8.09 30.89
C SER A 371 12.36 -8.40 30.00
N HIS A 372 13.39 -7.55 29.98
CA HIS A 372 14.62 -7.87 29.25
C HIS A 372 15.28 -9.15 29.77
N ALA A 373 15.36 -9.26 31.10
CA ALA A 373 16.01 -10.38 31.77
C ALA A 373 15.28 -11.70 31.49
N ASP A 374 13.94 -11.68 31.44
CA ASP A 374 13.16 -12.86 31.07
C ASP A 374 13.30 -13.22 29.60
N ALA A 375 13.44 -12.23 28.72
CA ALA A 375 13.67 -12.46 27.30
C ALA A 375 15.06 -13.05 26.98
N GLN A 376 16.03 -12.95 27.88
CA GLN A 376 17.34 -13.60 27.71
C GLN A 376 17.31 -15.09 28.08
N LYS A 377 16.27 -15.54 28.76
CA LYS A 377 16.10 -16.96 29.08
C LYS A 377 15.75 -17.73 27.79
N PRO A 378 16.33 -18.93 27.60
CA PRO A 378 16.16 -19.73 26.39
C PRO A 378 14.70 -20.13 26.12
#